data_AF-A0A176WPC1-F1
#
_entry.id   AF-A0A176WPC1-F1
#
_cell.length_a   1.000
_cell.length_b   1.000
_cell.length_c   1.000
_cell.angle_alpha   90.00
_cell.angle_beta   90.00
_cell.angle_gamma   90.00
#
_symmetry.space_group_name_H-M   'P 1'
#
loop_
_entity.id
_entity.type
_entity.pdbx_description
1 polymer ?
#
loop_
_entity_poly.entity_id
_entity_poly.type
_entity_poly.pdbx_seq_one_letter_code
_entity_poly.pdbx_strand_id
1 'polypeptide(L)'
;MAESNGAAESVSDLSGAGEMQTGRISFGFAKVKGPRKDQIEDFHVARMHEIDGQEIGLFAVMDGHAGPDVAEYLTDNLFDVITRHPNFLKDPKNAIIEAYHETDERILGMGNTNMKWRVGSTATTALLLDNGQHLIVANVGDSRAVLSRGGLAIDLSVDHEPQKPEERQMVESKGGTVSRSIASGVYRVDHRLAMSRAFGDYDLKNHLSVHPDIWDEQLTEDDEFFVIASDGVWHVMSSQEVVDYVRSTPGDAEDVAQAVVAAAVERNSKDDIACQEALRRGVFQQLDYGSMQLRVSTSDLRGYECRKPVRSLAVILGR
;
A
#
# COMPACT_ATOMS: atom_id res chain seq x y z
N MET A 1 27.82 -21.14 -29.65
CA MET A 1 28.36 -20.83 -28.31
C MET A 1 28.57 -19.33 -28.27
N ALA A 2 27.50 -18.59 -27.99
CA ALA A 2 27.54 -17.17 -27.68
C ALA A 2 26.66 -17.06 -26.44
N GLU A 3 27.31 -17.06 -25.29
CA GLU A 3 26.66 -16.78 -24.01
C GLU A 3 26.32 -15.28 -24.00
N SER A 4 25.03 -14.97 -24.10
CA SER A 4 24.54 -13.65 -23.80
C SER A 4 24.60 -13.46 -22.29
N ASN A 5 25.53 -12.63 -21.83
CA ASN A 5 25.59 -12.13 -20.47
C ASN A 5 24.24 -11.49 -20.12
N GLY A 6 23.43 -12.18 -19.32
CA GLY A 6 22.36 -11.57 -18.57
C GLY A 6 22.99 -10.52 -17.65
N ALA A 7 22.72 -9.25 -17.93
CA ALA A 7 23.03 -8.19 -16.99
C ALA A 7 22.28 -8.50 -15.70
N ALA A 8 23.03 -8.75 -14.63
CA ALA A 8 22.47 -8.81 -13.29
C ALA A 8 21.76 -7.49 -13.01
N GLU A 9 20.50 -7.56 -12.59
CA GLU A 9 19.71 -6.43 -12.11
C GLU A 9 20.54 -5.61 -11.11
N SER A 10 20.65 -4.31 -11.35
CA SER A 10 21.34 -3.40 -10.43
C SER A 10 20.52 -3.24 -9.16
N VAL A 11 21.19 -3.36 -8.02
CA VAL A 11 20.69 -3.27 -6.63
C VAL A 11 19.89 -1.98 -6.33
N SER A 12 19.89 -0.99 -7.23
CA SER A 12 19.19 0.31 -7.09
C SER A 12 17.67 0.27 -7.29
N ASP A 13 17.10 -0.81 -7.84
CA ASP A 13 15.65 -0.88 -8.10
C ASP A 13 14.86 -1.57 -6.96
N LEU A 14 15.57 -1.99 -5.90
CA LEU A 14 14.98 -2.74 -4.78
C LEU A 14 14.48 -1.82 -3.66
N SER A 15 14.98 -0.59 -3.56
CA SER A 15 14.48 0.40 -2.62
C SER A 15 14.82 1.81 -3.10
N GLY A 16 14.13 2.80 -2.53
CA GLY A 16 14.41 4.21 -2.81
C GLY A 16 13.44 5.13 -2.08
N ALA A 17 13.66 6.43 -2.24
CA ALA A 17 12.84 7.48 -1.63
C ALA A 17 12.72 8.72 -2.50
N GLY A 18 11.80 9.60 -2.13
CA GLY A 18 11.64 10.93 -2.70
C GLY A 18 10.80 11.84 -1.81
N GLU A 19 10.60 13.08 -2.26
CA GLU A 19 9.85 14.09 -1.50
C GLU A 19 9.08 15.02 -2.45
N MET A 20 7.93 15.50 -2.00
CA MET A 20 7.22 16.63 -2.61
C MET A 20 8.07 17.91 -2.50
N GLN A 21 8.04 18.77 -3.51
CA GLN A 21 8.68 20.09 -3.55
C GLN A 21 8.27 20.98 -2.38
N THR A 22 7.02 20.87 -1.95
CA THR A 22 6.48 21.55 -0.76
C THR A 22 7.09 21.06 0.56
N GLY A 23 8.00 20.08 0.48
CA GLY A 23 8.51 19.23 1.54
C GLY A 23 7.42 18.37 2.19
N ARG A 24 6.26 18.28 1.51
CA ARG A 24 4.94 17.96 2.05
C ARG A 24 4.56 16.54 2.12
N ILE A 25 5.32 15.67 1.51
CA ILE A 25 5.32 14.25 1.72
C ILE A 25 6.71 13.79 1.35
N SER A 26 7.36 13.04 2.22
CA SER A 26 8.48 12.16 1.87
C SER A 26 7.95 10.75 1.70
N PHE A 27 8.49 9.98 0.78
CA PHE A 27 8.06 8.60 0.56
C PHE A 27 9.28 7.71 0.40
N GLY A 28 9.08 6.44 0.68
CA GLY A 28 10.05 5.38 0.50
C GLY A 28 9.38 4.11 -0.02
N PHE A 29 10.15 3.27 -0.67
CA PHE A 29 9.69 1.97 -1.12
C PHE A 29 10.80 0.94 -0.97
N ALA A 30 10.40 -0.31 -0.82
CA ALA A 30 11.28 -1.45 -0.83
C ALA A 30 10.57 -2.66 -1.46
N LYS A 31 11.32 -3.50 -2.16
CA LYS A 31 10.85 -4.76 -2.72
C LYS A 31 11.89 -5.87 -2.56
N VAL A 32 11.41 -7.10 -2.42
CA VAL A 32 12.27 -8.30 -2.41
C VAL A 32 11.59 -9.43 -3.17
N LYS A 33 12.40 -10.20 -3.90
CA LYS A 33 11.92 -11.40 -4.58
C LYS A 33 11.69 -12.54 -3.58
N GLY A 34 10.56 -13.19 -3.69
CA GLY A 34 10.18 -14.38 -2.95
C GLY A 34 11.15 -15.54 -3.21
N PRO A 35 11.39 -16.40 -2.20
CA PRO A 35 12.43 -17.43 -2.26
C PRO A 35 12.17 -18.55 -3.27
N ARG A 36 10.96 -18.62 -3.84
CA ARG A 36 10.52 -19.69 -4.76
C ARG A 36 10.14 -19.18 -6.15
N LYS A 37 10.35 -17.89 -6.44
CA LYS A 37 9.99 -17.27 -7.71
C LYS A 37 11.22 -17.18 -8.63
N ASP A 38 11.02 -17.50 -9.90
CA ASP A 38 12.08 -17.41 -10.91
C ASP A 38 12.45 -15.96 -11.20
N GLN A 39 11.46 -15.06 -11.17
CA GLN A 39 11.55 -13.62 -11.41
C GLN A 39 10.70 -12.87 -10.38
N ILE A 40 10.95 -11.57 -10.17
CA ILE A 40 10.06 -10.73 -9.37
C ILE A 40 8.83 -10.38 -10.21
N GLU A 41 7.64 -10.53 -9.61
CA GLU A 41 6.36 -10.19 -10.22
C GLU A 41 5.71 -8.98 -9.53
N ASP A 42 6.23 -8.55 -8.39
CA ASP A 42 5.83 -7.33 -7.68
C ASP A 42 6.52 -6.07 -8.23
N PHE A 43 5.69 -5.06 -8.50
CA PHE A 43 6.11 -3.75 -8.97
C PHE A 43 5.49 -2.64 -8.12
N HIS A 44 6.05 -1.44 -8.24
CA HIS A 44 5.53 -0.26 -7.56
C HIS A 44 5.64 0.98 -8.47
N VAL A 45 4.91 2.02 -8.13
CA VAL A 45 5.11 3.37 -8.67
C VAL A 45 5.26 4.33 -7.51
N ALA A 46 6.25 5.22 -7.56
CA ALA A 46 6.50 6.24 -6.55
C ALA A 46 6.93 7.54 -7.25
N ARG A 47 5.97 8.37 -7.68
CA ARG A 47 6.26 9.53 -8.53
C ARG A 47 5.53 10.78 -8.05
N MET A 48 6.18 11.92 -8.18
CA MET A 48 5.56 13.25 -8.02
C MET A 48 5.41 13.88 -9.40
N HIS A 49 4.24 14.43 -9.68
CA HIS A 49 3.93 15.16 -10.90
C HIS A 49 3.36 16.55 -10.56
N GLU A 50 3.48 17.49 -11.50
CA GLU A 50 2.79 18.77 -11.43
C GLU A 50 1.76 18.85 -12.55
N ILE A 51 0.50 19.09 -12.21
CA ILE A 51 -0.62 19.21 -13.15
C ILE A 51 -1.40 20.47 -12.80
N ASP A 52 -1.55 21.39 -13.75
CA ASP A 52 -2.22 22.69 -13.56
C ASP A 52 -1.72 23.48 -12.33
N GLY A 53 -0.43 23.39 -12.03
CA GLY A 53 0.21 24.05 -10.89
C GLY A 53 -0.09 23.40 -9.53
N GLN A 54 -0.70 22.21 -9.52
CA GLN A 54 -0.87 21.38 -8.33
C GLN A 54 0.15 20.26 -8.33
N GLU A 55 0.81 20.07 -7.19
CA GLU A 55 1.67 18.93 -6.97
C GLU A 55 0.83 17.69 -6.62
N ILE A 56 1.02 16.62 -7.38
CA ILE A 56 0.28 15.36 -7.32
C ILE A 56 1.26 14.22 -7.01
N GLY A 57 0.97 13.46 -5.95
CA GLY A 57 1.68 12.22 -5.64
C GLY A 57 0.98 11.01 -6.23
N LEU A 58 1.72 10.15 -6.91
CA LEU A 58 1.22 8.95 -7.58
C LEU A 58 1.98 7.73 -7.03
N PHE A 59 1.25 6.90 -6.29
CA PHE A 59 1.80 5.77 -5.56
C PHE A 59 1.02 4.50 -5.89
N ALA A 60 1.69 3.37 -6.06
CA ALA A 60 1.01 2.11 -6.29
C ALA A 60 1.87 0.91 -5.96
N VAL A 61 1.20 -0.18 -5.62
CA VAL A 61 1.77 -1.54 -5.64
C VAL A 61 0.95 -2.39 -6.60
N MET A 62 1.67 -3.14 -7.44
CA MET A 62 1.12 -4.09 -8.40
C MET A 62 1.76 -5.45 -8.13
N ASP A 63 0.96 -6.38 -7.60
CA ASP A 63 1.37 -7.76 -7.38
C ASP A 63 1.00 -8.56 -8.62
N GLY A 64 2.02 -9.00 -9.36
CA GLY A 64 1.86 -9.74 -10.62
C GLY A 64 1.77 -11.23 -10.39
N HIS A 65 1.01 -11.92 -11.25
CA HIS A 65 0.94 -13.38 -11.20
C HIS A 65 1.01 -14.03 -12.57
N ALA A 66 1.69 -15.19 -12.60
CA ALA A 66 1.94 -16.01 -13.79
C ALA A 66 2.74 -15.31 -14.90
N GLY A 67 3.52 -14.29 -14.53
CA GLY A 67 4.31 -13.41 -15.39
C GLY A 67 4.32 -11.97 -14.86
N PRO A 68 5.33 -11.15 -15.20
CA PRO A 68 5.42 -9.77 -14.75
C PRO A 68 4.72 -8.80 -15.71
N ASP A 69 4.41 -9.25 -16.95
CA ASP A 69 4.07 -8.40 -18.09
C ASP A 69 2.88 -7.46 -17.82
N VAL A 70 1.86 -7.93 -17.07
CA VAL A 70 0.70 -7.10 -16.73
C VAL A 70 1.07 -6.06 -15.67
N ALA A 71 1.78 -6.44 -14.61
CA ALA A 71 2.22 -5.52 -13.56
C ALA A 71 3.15 -4.43 -14.13
N GLU A 72 4.11 -4.82 -14.99
CA GLU A 72 5.02 -3.91 -15.69
C GLU A 72 4.26 -2.96 -16.64
N TYR A 73 3.27 -3.47 -17.37
CA TYR A 73 2.43 -2.60 -18.21
C TYR A 73 1.67 -1.56 -17.37
N LEU A 74 1.15 -1.96 -16.21
CA LEU A 74 0.45 -1.04 -15.30
C LEU A 74 1.38 0.05 -14.77
N THR A 75 2.63 -0.26 -14.40
CA THR A 75 3.58 0.76 -13.92
C THR A 75 3.89 1.84 -14.95
N ASP A 76 3.87 1.45 -16.23
CA ASP A 76 4.20 2.36 -17.33
C ASP A 76 3.00 3.17 -17.83
N ASN A 77 1.78 2.62 -17.70
CA ASN A 77 0.62 3.16 -18.42
C ASN A 77 -0.53 3.62 -17.52
N LEU A 78 -0.78 2.99 -16.37
CA LEU A 78 -2.03 3.20 -15.62
C LEU A 78 -2.20 4.66 -15.17
N PHE A 79 -1.19 5.23 -14.50
CA PHE A 79 -1.23 6.63 -14.06
C PHE A 79 -1.29 7.62 -15.22
N ASP A 80 -0.66 7.26 -16.35
CA ASP A 80 -0.67 8.05 -17.57
C ASP A 80 -2.08 8.11 -18.20
N VAL A 81 -2.87 7.04 -18.08
CA VAL A 81 -4.28 7.03 -18.48
C VAL A 81 -5.13 7.82 -17.48
N ILE A 82 -4.93 7.62 -16.16
CA ILE A 82 -5.66 8.35 -15.10
C ILE A 82 -5.46 9.87 -15.24
N THR A 83 -4.21 10.33 -15.31
CA THR A 83 -3.89 11.76 -15.28
C THR A 83 -4.23 12.50 -16.57
N ARG A 84 -4.31 11.80 -17.71
CA ARG A 84 -4.79 12.36 -18.99
C ARG A 84 -6.30 12.39 -19.12
N HIS A 85 -7.04 11.73 -18.21
CA HIS A 85 -8.49 11.73 -18.24
C HIS A 85 -9.03 13.18 -18.10
N PRO A 86 -9.98 13.62 -18.97
CA PRO A 86 -10.42 15.03 -19.01
C PRO A 86 -11.09 15.51 -17.71
N ASN A 87 -11.56 14.58 -16.88
CA ASN A 87 -12.14 14.87 -15.58
C ASN A 87 -11.21 14.55 -14.39
N PHE A 88 -9.92 14.26 -14.61
CA PHE A 88 -8.99 13.86 -13.53
C PHE A 88 -9.06 14.78 -12.30
N LEU A 89 -8.95 16.10 -12.47
CA LEU A 89 -9.03 17.04 -11.34
C LEU A 89 -10.47 17.43 -10.92
N LYS A 90 -11.49 17.08 -11.72
CA LYS A 90 -12.88 17.50 -11.47
C LYS A 90 -13.71 16.39 -10.81
N ASP A 91 -13.47 15.17 -11.23
CA ASP A 91 -14.08 13.94 -10.75
C ASP A 91 -13.02 12.82 -10.81
N PRO A 92 -12.01 12.89 -9.91
CA PRO A 92 -10.90 11.93 -9.90
C PRO A 92 -11.38 10.49 -9.72
N LYS A 93 -12.46 10.26 -8.97
CA LYS A 93 -12.99 8.91 -8.75
C LYS A 93 -13.49 8.27 -10.03
N ASN A 94 -14.33 8.99 -10.78
CA ASN A 94 -14.81 8.49 -12.06
C ASN A 94 -13.66 8.36 -13.07
N ALA A 95 -12.71 9.31 -13.07
CA ALA A 95 -11.52 9.23 -13.90
C ALA A 95 -10.69 7.96 -13.64
N ILE A 96 -10.50 7.59 -12.36
CA ILE A 96 -9.78 6.37 -11.97
C ILE A 96 -10.55 5.12 -12.42
N ILE A 97 -11.87 5.07 -12.20
CA ILE A 97 -12.70 3.93 -12.63
C ILE A 97 -12.60 3.73 -14.15
N GLU A 98 -12.80 4.79 -14.94
CA GLU A 98 -12.72 4.73 -16.40
C GLU A 98 -11.31 4.34 -16.87
N ALA A 99 -10.27 4.89 -16.25
CA ALA A 99 -8.88 4.56 -16.59
C ALA A 99 -8.51 3.11 -16.26
N TYR A 100 -9.02 2.54 -15.17
CA TYR A 100 -8.83 1.13 -14.82
C TYR A 100 -9.45 0.23 -15.90
N HIS A 101 -10.70 0.50 -16.28
CA HIS A 101 -11.38 -0.23 -17.34
C HIS A 101 -10.67 -0.10 -18.70
N GLU A 102 -10.32 1.12 -19.11
CA GLU A 102 -9.62 1.37 -20.37
C GLU A 102 -8.27 0.66 -20.42
N THR A 103 -7.51 0.68 -19.32
CA THR A 103 -6.19 0.06 -19.24
C THR A 103 -6.29 -1.46 -19.31
N ASP A 104 -7.28 -2.07 -18.64
CA ASP A 104 -7.56 -3.49 -18.72
C ASP A 104 -7.98 -3.93 -20.13
N GLU A 105 -8.82 -3.14 -20.82
CA GLU A 105 -9.19 -3.40 -22.21
C GLU A 105 -7.96 -3.41 -23.14
N ARG A 106 -7.01 -2.48 -22.94
CA ARG A 106 -5.73 -2.46 -23.68
C ARG A 106 -4.90 -3.71 -23.39
N ILE A 107 -4.80 -4.12 -22.12
CA ILE A 107 -4.11 -5.35 -21.69
C ILE A 107 -4.70 -6.59 -22.37
N LEU A 108 -6.03 -6.73 -22.34
CA LEU A 108 -6.74 -7.85 -22.96
C LEU A 108 -6.61 -7.86 -24.49
N GLY A 109 -6.56 -6.68 -25.12
CA GLY A 109 -6.30 -6.53 -26.54
C GLY A 109 -4.91 -7.04 -26.95
N MET A 110 -3.88 -6.84 -26.10
CA MET A 110 -2.52 -7.37 -26.31
C MET A 110 -2.44 -8.87 -26.05
N GLY A 111 -3.24 -9.40 -25.12
CA GLY A 111 -3.35 -10.84 -24.83
C GLY A 111 -3.73 -11.71 -26.02
N ASN A 112 -4.46 -11.15 -27.00
CA ASN A 112 -4.79 -11.85 -28.24
C ASN A 112 -3.58 -12.01 -29.20
N THR A 113 -2.45 -11.33 -28.95
CA THR A 113 -1.32 -11.31 -29.90
C THR A 113 0.01 -11.77 -29.31
N ASN A 114 0.33 -11.50 -28.03
CA ASN A 114 1.63 -11.87 -27.46
C ASN A 114 1.69 -12.15 -25.94
N MET A 115 0.68 -11.79 -25.12
CA MET A 115 0.71 -12.10 -23.68
C MET A 115 0.08 -13.47 -23.38
N LYS A 116 0.60 -14.19 -22.37
CA LYS A 116 -0.03 -15.46 -21.95
C LYS A 116 -1.41 -15.16 -21.38
N TRP A 117 -2.42 -15.93 -21.77
CA TRP A 117 -3.83 -15.80 -21.38
C TRP A 117 -4.14 -15.79 -19.87
N ARG A 118 -3.11 -16.00 -19.03
CA ARG A 118 -3.19 -16.17 -17.58
C ARG A 118 -2.35 -15.17 -16.79
N VAL A 119 -1.62 -14.28 -17.47
CA VAL A 119 -0.87 -13.23 -16.76
C VAL A 119 -1.89 -12.21 -16.27
N GLY A 120 -1.75 -11.81 -15.01
CA GLY A 120 -2.57 -10.77 -14.41
C GLY A 120 -1.80 -10.04 -13.34
N SER A 121 -2.45 -9.03 -12.76
CA SER A 121 -1.90 -8.29 -11.63
C SER A 121 -3.00 -7.63 -10.80
N THR A 122 -2.71 -7.43 -9.52
CA THR A 122 -3.41 -6.48 -8.66
C THR A 122 -3.04 -5.04 -9.03
N ALA A 123 -3.81 -4.07 -8.54
CA ALA A 123 -3.36 -2.69 -8.48
C ALA A 123 -4.03 -1.99 -7.30
N THR A 124 -3.23 -1.65 -6.30
CA THR A 124 -3.62 -0.71 -5.25
C THR A 124 -2.92 0.61 -5.54
N THR A 125 -3.68 1.62 -5.97
CA THR A 125 -3.15 2.97 -6.24
C THR A 125 -3.55 3.92 -5.13
N ALA A 126 -2.69 4.88 -4.83
CA ALA A 126 -2.96 6.03 -3.98
C ALA A 126 -2.54 7.31 -4.70
N LEU A 127 -3.46 8.26 -4.80
CA LEU A 127 -3.27 9.56 -5.41
C LEU A 127 -3.37 10.64 -4.34
N LEU A 128 -2.29 11.39 -4.15
CA LEU A 128 -2.26 12.57 -3.30
C LEU A 128 -2.52 13.81 -4.17
N LEU A 129 -3.73 14.36 -4.06
CA LEU A 129 -4.20 15.54 -4.77
C LEU A 129 -4.12 16.78 -3.85
N ASP A 130 -4.46 17.94 -4.40
CA ASP A 130 -4.55 19.22 -3.68
C ASP A 130 -3.27 19.59 -2.89
N ASN A 131 -2.11 19.32 -3.48
CA ASN A 131 -0.79 19.51 -2.86
C ASN A 131 -0.62 18.70 -1.56
N GLY A 132 -1.05 17.43 -1.60
CA GLY A 132 -0.89 16.47 -0.51
C GLY A 132 -1.92 16.60 0.61
N GLN A 133 -3.11 17.10 0.32
CA GLN A 133 -4.20 17.27 1.30
C GLN A 133 -5.36 16.31 1.08
N HIS A 134 -5.49 15.75 -0.12
CA HIS A 134 -6.59 14.87 -0.48
C HIS A 134 -6.01 13.53 -0.97
N LEU A 135 -6.35 12.45 -0.28
CA LEU A 135 -5.91 11.09 -0.60
C LEU A 135 -7.06 10.31 -1.22
N ILE A 136 -6.85 9.77 -2.43
CA ILE A 136 -7.76 8.82 -3.05
C ILE A 136 -7.03 7.50 -3.22
N VAL A 137 -7.58 6.43 -2.66
CA VAL A 137 -7.08 5.07 -2.82
C VAL A 137 -8.04 4.28 -3.69
N ALA A 138 -7.52 3.52 -4.65
CA ALA A 138 -8.32 2.63 -5.50
C ALA A 138 -7.68 1.25 -5.55
N ASN A 139 -8.45 0.20 -5.24
CA ASN A 139 -7.94 -1.16 -5.15
C ASN A 139 -8.62 -2.12 -6.13
N VAL A 140 -7.82 -2.98 -6.77
CA VAL A 140 -8.22 -4.19 -7.50
C VAL A 140 -7.25 -5.30 -7.06
N GLY A 141 -7.77 -6.40 -6.52
CA GLY A 141 -6.95 -7.50 -5.97
C GLY A 141 -6.87 -7.50 -4.44
N ASP A 142 -5.85 -8.16 -3.90
CA ASP A 142 -5.62 -8.44 -2.48
C ASP A 142 -4.36 -7.77 -1.89
N SER A 143 -3.70 -6.91 -2.67
CA SER A 143 -2.88 -5.84 -2.12
C SER A 143 -3.73 -4.87 -1.28
N ARG A 144 -3.09 -4.16 -0.33
CA ARG A 144 -3.81 -3.31 0.64
C ARG A 144 -3.09 -2.00 0.91
N ALA A 145 -3.89 -0.95 1.15
CA ALA A 145 -3.46 0.35 1.64
C ALA A 145 -4.05 0.65 3.03
N VAL A 146 -3.23 1.21 3.92
CA VAL A 146 -3.56 1.49 5.32
C VAL A 146 -3.06 2.88 5.71
N LEU A 147 -3.91 3.68 6.36
CA LEU A 147 -3.57 4.98 6.94
C LEU A 147 -3.33 4.85 8.43
N SER A 148 -2.29 5.51 8.95
CA SER A 148 -2.13 5.75 10.39
C SER A 148 -2.74 7.09 10.77
N ARG A 149 -3.74 7.06 11.66
CA ARG A 149 -4.36 8.25 12.25
C ARG A 149 -4.24 8.19 13.77
N GLY A 150 -3.43 9.07 14.35
CA GLY A 150 -3.15 9.07 15.79
C GLY A 150 -2.66 7.71 16.32
N GLY A 151 -1.97 6.93 15.48
CA GLY A 151 -1.46 5.59 15.79
C GLY A 151 -2.42 4.44 15.62
N LEU A 152 -3.62 4.69 15.11
CA LEU A 152 -4.56 3.63 14.77
C LEU A 152 -4.53 3.37 13.27
N ALA A 153 -4.51 2.09 12.90
CA ALA A 153 -4.65 1.66 11.52
C ALA A 153 -6.09 1.85 11.02
N ILE A 154 -6.23 2.50 9.87
CA ILE A 154 -7.46 2.63 9.11
C ILE A 154 -7.23 1.98 7.75
N ASP A 155 -7.86 0.84 7.48
CA ASP A 155 -7.80 0.20 6.17
C ASP A 155 -8.49 1.11 5.13
N LEU A 156 -7.74 1.55 4.12
CA LEU A 156 -8.23 2.39 3.02
C LEU A 156 -8.64 1.57 1.79
N SER A 157 -8.54 0.26 1.86
CA SER A 157 -8.91 -0.67 0.79
C SER A 157 -9.51 -1.94 1.36
N VAL A 158 -10.27 -2.64 0.53
CA VAL A 158 -10.81 -3.97 0.84
C VAL A 158 -10.16 -4.99 -0.09
N ASP A 159 -9.59 -6.05 0.47
CA ASP A 159 -9.00 -7.13 -0.32
C ASP A 159 -10.11 -7.91 -1.05
N HIS A 160 -9.93 -8.16 -2.34
CA HIS A 160 -10.93 -8.82 -3.20
C HIS A 160 -10.82 -10.35 -3.13
N GLU A 161 -11.11 -10.89 -1.95
CA GLU A 161 -11.07 -12.32 -1.67
C GLU A 161 -12.35 -13.04 -2.16
N PRO A 162 -12.24 -14.17 -2.90
CA PRO A 162 -13.41 -14.83 -3.51
C PRO A 162 -14.49 -15.28 -2.52
N GLN A 163 -14.14 -15.56 -1.26
CA GLN A 163 -15.06 -15.98 -0.21
C GLN A 163 -15.94 -14.86 0.36
N LYS A 164 -15.58 -13.59 0.15
CA LYS A 164 -16.37 -12.46 0.66
C LYS A 164 -17.74 -12.47 -0.04
N PRO A 165 -18.85 -12.20 0.68
CA PRO A 165 -20.19 -12.38 0.12
C PRO A 165 -20.43 -11.63 -1.20
N GLU A 166 -19.98 -10.38 -1.29
CA GLU A 166 -20.14 -9.53 -2.48
C GLU A 166 -19.31 -10.04 -3.66
N GLU A 167 -18.05 -10.41 -3.43
CA GLU A 167 -17.16 -10.97 -4.45
C GLU A 167 -17.65 -12.33 -4.95
N ARG A 168 -18.11 -13.20 -4.05
CA ARG A 168 -18.70 -14.48 -4.41
C ARG A 168 -19.93 -14.31 -5.28
N GLN A 169 -20.84 -13.42 -4.88
CA GLN A 169 -22.05 -13.13 -5.63
C GLN A 169 -21.70 -12.57 -7.01
N MET A 170 -20.71 -11.68 -7.10
CA MET A 170 -20.23 -11.11 -8.37
C MET A 170 -19.74 -12.22 -9.32
N VAL A 171 -18.85 -13.11 -8.84
CA VAL A 171 -18.31 -14.22 -9.63
C VAL A 171 -19.41 -15.19 -10.06
N GLU A 172 -20.25 -15.65 -9.13
CA GLU A 172 -21.30 -16.63 -9.40
C GLU A 172 -22.40 -16.08 -10.32
N SER A 173 -22.72 -14.78 -10.23
CA SER A 173 -23.69 -14.12 -11.12
C SER A 173 -23.22 -14.04 -12.58
N LYS A 174 -21.91 -14.08 -12.81
CA LYS A 174 -21.28 -14.13 -14.14
C LYS A 174 -21.11 -15.56 -14.67
N GLY A 175 -21.56 -16.57 -13.91
CA GLY A 175 -21.43 -17.99 -14.28
C GLY A 175 -20.13 -18.65 -13.83
N GLY A 176 -19.27 -17.93 -13.11
CA GLY A 176 -18.08 -18.49 -12.48
C GLY A 176 -18.39 -19.26 -11.19
N THR A 177 -17.35 -19.85 -10.60
CA THR A 177 -17.46 -20.64 -9.37
C THR A 177 -16.46 -20.20 -8.31
N VAL A 178 -16.89 -20.18 -7.04
CA VAL A 178 -15.99 -19.97 -5.90
C VAL A 178 -15.88 -21.26 -5.11
N SER A 179 -14.66 -21.79 -5.01
CA SER A 179 -14.38 -23.06 -4.34
C SER A 179 -13.17 -22.98 -3.43
N ARG A 180 -13.23 -23.69 -2.30
CA ARG A 180 -12.09 -23.80 -1.38
C ARG A 180 -11.21 -24.98 -1.78
N SER A 181 -9.95 -24.72 -2.07
CA SER A 181 -8.94 -25.76 -2.28
C SER A 181 -8.79 -26.61 -1.02
N ILE A 182 -8.97 -27.93 -1.14
CA ILE A 182 -8.78 -28.85 0.01
C ILE A 182 -7.30 -28.90 0.42
N ALA A 183 -6.39 -28.81 -0.54
CA ALA A 183 -4.95 -28.93 -0.30
C ALA A 183 -4.35 -27.68 0.38
N SER A 184 -4.81 -26.49 -0.01
CA SER A 184 -4.25 -25.22 0.51
C SER A 184 -5.18 -24.46 1.44
N GLY A 185 -6.47 -24.81 1.51
CA GLY A 185 -7.47 -24.08 2.29
C GLY A 185 -7.89 -22.73 1.70
N VAL A 186 -7.30 -22.31 0.59
CA VAL A 186 -7.52 -21.01 -0.08
C VAL A 186 -8.73 -21.10 -1.02
N TYR A 187 -9.55 -20.06 -1.03
CA TYR A 187 -10.66 -19.95 -1.96
C TYR A 187 -10.18 -19.46 -3.32
N ARG A 188 -10.75 -20.01 -4.39
CA ARG A 188 -10.36 -19.69 -5.76
C ARG A 188 -11.56 -19.52 -6.67
N VAL A 189 -11.48 -18.55 -7.56
CA VAL A 189 -12.36 -18.40 -8.74
C VAL A 189 -11.97 -19.47 -9.76
N ASP A 190 -12.96 -20.27 -10.18
CA ASP A 190 -12.83 -21.38 -11.12
C ASP A 190 -11.67 -22.33 -10.83
N HIS A 191 -11.46 -22.59 -9.54
CA HIS A 191 -10.38 -23.44 -9.02
C HIS A 191 -8.96 -22.93 -9.31
N ARG A 192 -8.82 -21.68 -9.79
CA ARG A 192 -7.58 -21.16 -10.36
C ARG A 192 -7.05 -19.94 -9.62
N LEU A 193 -7.76 -18.82 -9.64
CA LEU A 193 -7.24 -17.54 -9.14
C LEU A 193 -7.68 -17.30 -7.69
N ALA A 194 -6.78 -16.85 -6.83
CA ALA A 194 -7.05 -16.66 -5.39
C ALA A 194 -7.73 -15.32 -5.05
N MET A 195 -8.03 -14.50 -6.07
CA MET A 195 -8.68 -13.21 -5.98
C MET A 195 -9.85 -13.13 -6.99
N SER A 196 -10.82 -12.26 -6.74
CA SER A 196 -12.00 -12.05 -7.59
C SER A 196 -11.90 -10.85 -8.53
N ARG A 197 -10.94 -9.95 -8.28
CA ARG A 197 -10.67 -8.79 -9.14
C ARG A 197 -9.19 -8.74 -9.49
N ALA A 198 -8.90 -8.52 -10.77
CA ALA A 198 -7.54 -8.42 -11.31
C ALA A 198 -7.54 -7.73 -12.68
N PHE A 199 -6.41 -7.11 -13.02
CA PHE A 199 -6.09 -6.72 -14.39
C PHE A 199 -5.58 -7.93 -15.17
N GLY A 200 -5.87 -7.98 -16.48
CA GLY A 200 -5.48 -9.12 -17.31
C GLY A 200 -6.33 -10.35 -17.03
N ASP A 201 -5.68 -11.51 -16.81
CA ASP A 201 -6.35 -12.80 -16.60
C ASP A 201 -7.38 -13.11 -17.68
N TYR A 202 -6.98 -12.97 -18.94
CA TYR A 202 -7.87 -13.04 -20.10
C TYR A 202 -8.85 -14.22 -20.02
N ASP A 203 -8.33 -15.42 -19.73
CA ASP A 203 -9.15 -16.64 -19.76
C ASP A 203 -10.14 -16.77 -18.60
N LEU A 204 -10.03 -15.92 -17.57
CA LEU A 204 -10.98 -15.80 -16.46
C LEU A 204 -11.74 -14.47 -16.46
N LYS A 205 -11.45 -13.55 -17.38
CA LYS A 205 -11.98 -12.17 -17.35
C LYS A 205 -13.50 -12.10 -17.30
N ASN A 206 -14.18 -13.04 -17.95
CA ASN A 206 -15.64 -13.11 -17.92
C ASN A 206 -16.22 -13.29 -16.50
N HIS A 207 -15.45 -13.81 -15.55
CA HIS A 207 -15.88 -14.06 -14.16
C HIS A 207 -15.19 -13.14 -13.15
N LEU A 208 -14.14 -12.42 -13.56
CA LEU A 208 -13.42 -11.44 -12.73
C LEU A 208 -13.96 -10.02 -12.97
N SER A 209 -13.54 -9.09 -12.12
CA SER A 209 -13.77 -7.65 -12.30
C SER A 209 -12.45 -6.88 -12.35
N VAL A 210 -12.43 -5.73 -13.03
CA VAL A 210 -11.39 -4.69 -12.85
C VAL A 210 -11.96 -3.43 -12.20
N HIS A 211 -13.23 -3.48 -11.78
CA HIS A 211 -13.85 -2.33 -11.12
C HIS A 211 -13.18 -2.10 -9.76
N PRO A 212 -12.57 -0.93 -9.51
CA PRO A 212 -11.91 -0.68 -8.25
C PRO A 212 -12.90 -0.34 -7.14
N ASP A 213 -12.60 -0.78 -5.93
CA ASP A 213 -13.16 -0.15 -4.74
C ASP A 213 -12.34 1.11 -4.42
N ILE A 214 -13.01 2.23 -4.19
CA ILE A 214 -12.37 3.55 -3.99
C ILE A 214 -12.65 4.09 -2.59
N TRP A 215 -11.59 4.53 -1.92
CA TRP A 215 -11.63 5.35 -0.72
C TRP A 215 -11.21 6.79 -1.04
N ASP A 216 -11.87 7.75 -0.41
CA ASP A 216 -11.74 9.18 -0.68
C ASP A 216 -11.65 9.93 0.65
N GLU A 217 -10.42 10.35 1.03
CA GLU A 217 -10.10 10.89 2.35
C GLU A 217 -9.47 12.27 2.26
N GLN A 218 -10.05 13.24 2.99
CA GLN A 218 -9.38 14.51 3.25
C GLN A 218 -8.43 14.34 4.43
N LEU A 219 -7.14 14.57 4.20
CA LEU A 219 -6.11 14.40 5.20
C LEU A 219 -6.16 15.53 6.22
N THR A 220 -5.95 15.15 7.47
CA THR A 220 -5.97 16.00 8.66
C THR A 220 -4.58 16.06 9.30
N GLU A 221 -4.45 16.79 10.41
CA GLU A 221 -3.17 16.86 11.14
C GLU A 221 -2.89 15.61 11.97
N ASP A 222 -3.92 14.79 12.23
CA ASP A 222 -3.79 13.52 12.96
C ASP A 222 -3.33 12.37 12.05
N ASP A 223 -3.30 12.59 10.74
CA ASP A 223 -2.83 11.63 9.74
C ASP A 223 -1.31 11.67 9.64
N GLU A 224 -0.67 10.55 9.92
CA GLU A 224 0.77 10.47 10.11
C GLU A 224 1.49 10.00 8.83
N PHE A 225 0.99 8.90 8.25
CA PHE A 225 1.50 8.26 7.04
C PHE A 225 0.47 7.26 6.50
N PHE A 226 0.63 6.86 5.24
CA PHE A 226 -0.05 5.68 4.71
C PHE A 226 0.96 4.70 4.11
N VAL A 227 0.58 3.42 4.14
CA VAL A 227 1.36 2.30 3.60
C VAL A 227 0.54 1.60 2.53
N ILE A 228 1.16 1.25 1.41
CA ILE A 228 0.63 0.33 0.40
C ILE A 228 1.59 -0.85 0.34
N ALA A 229 1.08 -2.07 0.40
CA ALA A 229 1.90 -3.26 0.20
C ALA A 229 1.15 -4.39 -0.52
N SER A 230 1.88 -5.33 -1.07
CA SER A 230 1.34 -6.59 -1.61
C SER A 230 0.96 -7.56 -0.49
N ASP A 231 0.28 -8.64 -0.85
CA ASP A 231 -0.16 -9.66 0.10
C ASP A 231 1.03 -10.30 0.86
N GLY A 232 2.25 -10.21 0.29
CA GLY A 232 3.49 -10.69 0.91
C GLY A 232 3.77 -10.06 2.27
N VAL A 233 3.27 -8.85 2.55
CA VAL A 233 3.25 -8.23 3.89
C VAL A 233 1.99 -8.65 4.65
N TRP A 234 0.81 -8.43 4.06
CA TRP A 234 -0.49 -8.53 4.76
C TRP A 234 -0.88 -9.95 5.17
N HIS A 235 -0.28 -10.97 4.55
CA HIS A 235 -0.43 -12.37 4.93
C HIS A 235 0.28 -12.72 6.24
N VAL A 236 1.27 -11.93 6.66
CA VAL A 236 2.09 -12.21 7.85
C VAL A 236 2.05 -11.11 8.90
N MET A 237 1.53 -9.93 8.57
CA MET A 237 1.37 -8.80 9.49
C MET A 237 -0.01 -8.18 9.30
N SER A 238 -0.70 -7.91 10.41
CA SER A 238 -1.95 -7.14 10.41
C SER A 238 -1.70 -5.65 10.14
N SER A 239 -2.76 -4.93 9.72
CA SER A 239 -2.70 -3.49 9.47
C SER A 239 -2.17 -2.70 10.67
N GLN A 240 -2.63 -3.04 11.90
CA GLN A 240 -2.15 -2.38 13.12
C GLN A 240 -0.70 -2.74 13.44
N GLU A 241 -0.27 -3.99 13.23
CA GLU A 241 1.13 -4.37 13.43
C GLU A 241 2.06 -3.60 12.48
N VAL A 242 1.67 -3.39 11.22
CA VAL A 242 2.45 -2.58 10.28
C VAL A 242 2.51 -1.12 10.73
N VAL A 243 1.38 -0.53 11.14
CA VAL A 243 1.34 0.86 11.67
C VAL A 243 2.23 1.01 12.91
N ASP A 244 2.13 0.09 13.87
CA ASP A 244 2.97 0.12 15.08
C ASP A 244 4.45 -0.03 14.73
N TYR A 245 4.75 -0.89 13.76
CA TYR A 245 6.12 -1.15 13.30
C TYR A 245 6.72 0.09 12.63
N VAL A 246 6.02 0.70 11.67
CA VAL A 246 6.40 1.96 11.00
C VAL A 246 6.65 3.06 12.03
N ARG A 247 5.73 3.27 12.97
CA ARG A 247 5.87 4.29 14.04
C ARG A 247 7.08 4.09 14.95
N SER A 248 7.51 2.84 15.13
CA SER A 248 8.61 2.49 16.03
C SER A 248 9.97 2.39 15.33
N THR A 249 9.97 2.35 13.99
CA THR A 249 11.20 2.18 13.20
C THR A 249 11.88 3.53 13.03
N PRO A 250 13.13 3.70 13.50
CA PRO A 250 13.89 4.91 13.24
C PRO A 250 14.45 4.89 11.81
N GLY A 251 14.57 6.05 11.20
CA GLY A 251 15.16 6.19 9.87
C GLY A 251 14.36 7.14 9.00
N ASP A 252 14.75 7.24 7.74
CA ASP A 252 13.93 7.87 6.72
C ASP A 252 12.89 6.89 6.13
N ALA A 253 12.09 7.36 5.17
CA ALA A 253 11.03 6.53 4.60
C ALA A 253 11.56 5.29 3.84
N GLU A 254 12.79 5.33 3.32
CA GLU A 254 13.40 4.15 2.69
C GLU A 254 13.79 3.12 3.75
N ASP A 255 14.44 3.56 4.83
CA ASP A 255 14.79 2.69 5.97
C ASP A 255 13.55 1.98 6.52
N VAL A 256 12.44 2.70 6.67
CA VAL A 256 11.20 2.13 7.22
C VAL A 256 10.57 1.14 6.24
N ALA A 257 10.50 1.46 4.95
CA ALA A 257 9.99 0.52 3.94
C ALA A 257 10.83 -0.77 3.90
N GLN A 258 12.15 -0.67 3.95
CA GLN A 258 13.05 -1.83 4.04
C GLN A 258 12.81 -2.64 5.31
N ALA A 259 12.59 -1.98 6.45
CA ALA A 259 12.34 -2.64 7.72
C ALA A 259 11.00 -3.42 7.71
N VAL A 260 9.94 -2.88 7.10
CA VAL A 260 8.65 -3.58 6.94
C VAL A 260 8.82 -4.83 6.08
N VAL A 261 9.53 -4.72 4.95
CA VAL A 261 9.83 -5.88 4.08
C VAL A 261 10.65 -6.93 4.83
N ALA A 262 11.70 -6.52 5.55
CA ALA A 262 12.52 -7.44 6.35
C ALA A 262 11.68 -8.16 7.43
N ALA A 263 10.79 -7.42 8.10
CA ALA A 263 9.88 -7.96 9.10
C ALA A 263 8.93 -9.03 8.53
N ALA A 264 8.44 -8.85 7.30
CA ALA A 264 7.62 -9.84 6.61
C ALA A 264 8.43 -11.10 6.21
N VAL A 265 9.67 -10.92 5.72
CA VAL A 265 10.59 -12.03 5.42
C VAL A 265 10.92 -12.86 6.66
N GLU A 266 11.22 -12.21 7.79
CA GLU A 266 11.51 -12.88 9.06
C GLU A 266 10.32 -13.71 9.58
N ARG A 267 9.09 -13.28 9.26
CA ARG A 267 7.85 -14.02 9.55
C ARG A 267 7.56 -15.13 8.54
N ASN A 268 8.54 -15.48 7.70
CA ASN A 268 8.47 -16.53 6.67
C ASN A 268 7.43 -16.25 5.58
N SER A 269 7.28 -14.99 5.15
CA SER A 269 6.62 -14.71 3.88
C SER A 269 7.30 -15.48 2.74
N LYS A 270 6.50 -16.01 1.83
CA LYS A 270 6.97 -16.86 0.72
C LYS A 270 6.72 -16.24 -0.64
N ASP A 271 6.01 -15.13 -0.67
CA ASP A 271 5.72 -14.40 -1.91
C ASP A 271 6.79 -13.37 -2.21
N ASP A 272 6.67 -12.75 -3.39
CA ASP A 272 7.29 -11.46 -3.60
C ASP A 272 6.71 -10.45 -2.59
N ILE A 273 7.51 -9.45 -2.22
CA ILE A 273 7.04 -8.40 -1.33
C ILE A 273 7.41 -7.07 -1.95
N ALA A 274 6.41 -6.23 -2.23
CA ALA A 274 6.56 -4.81 -2.46
C ALA A 274 5.84 -4.05 -1.35
N CYS A 275 6.55 -3.09 -0.75
CA CYS A 275 6.02 -2.20 0.25
C CYS A 275 6.41 -0.77 -0.10
N GLN A 276 5.45 0.12 0.01
CA GLN A 276 5.62 1.55 -0.20
C GLN A 276 4.99 2.30 0.98
N GLU A 277 5.74 3.26 1.51
CA GLU A 277 5.28 4.17 2.53
C GLU A 277 5.37 5.60 2.02
N ALA A 278 4.33 6.39 2.25
CA ALA A 278 4.36 7.83 2.02
C ALA A 278 3.93 8.56 3.29
N LEU A 279 4.77 9.50 3.72
CA LEU A 279 4.76 10.15 5.03
C LEU A 279 4.71 11.67 4.91
N ARG A 280 3.84 12.35 5.68
CA ARG A 280 4.12 13.70 6.25
C ARG A 280 3.17 14.02 7.40
N ARG A 281 3.77 14.40 8.52
CA ARG A 281 4.03 15.79 8.91
C ARG A 281 5.14 15.75 9.95
N GLY A 282 5.96 16.81 10.01
CA GLY A 282 7.01 16.97 11.01
C GLY A 282 6.45 17.08 12.43
N VAL A 283 5.97 15.97 12.99
CA VAL A 283 5.59 15.80 14.39
C VAL A 283 6.15 14.47 14.93
N PHE A 284 7.32 14.05 14.47
CA PHE A 284 8.21 13.28 15.33
C PHE A 284 9.27 14.23 15.89
N GLN A 285 8.83 15.21 16.70
CA GLN A 285 9.66 15.59 17.84
C GLN A 285 9.65 14.38 18.76
N GLN A 286 10.63 13.52 18.54
CA GLN A 286 11.29 12.66 19.51
C GLN A 286 10.71 12.87 20.91
N LEU A 287 9.80 11.98 21.35
CA LEU A 287 9.54 11.84 22.78
C LEU A 287 10.84 11.31 23.38
N ASP A 288 11.70 12.25 23.75
CA ASP A 288 12.92 12.01 24.48
C ASP A 288 12.49 11.53 25.88
N TYR A 289 12.27 10.22 26.02
CA TYR A 289 12.09 9.51 27.29
C TYR A 289 13.43 9.45 28.07
N GLY A 290 14.18 10.54 28.04
CA GLY A 290 15.61 10.57 28.30
C GLY A 290 16.13 11.86 28.92
N SER A 291 15.31 12.68 29.61
CA SER A 291 15.77 13.55 30.73
C SER A 291 14.70 14.55 31.19
N MET A 292 13.58 14.09 31.75
CA MET A 292 12.70 14.99 32.49
C MET A 292 13.30 15.30 33.88
N GLN A 293 14.33 16.16 33.94
CA GLN A 293 14.65 16.88 35.17
C GLN A 293 13.60 17.98 35.36
N LEU A 294 12.60 17.70 36.21
CA LEU A 294 11.72 18.71 36.78
C LEU A 294 12.54 19.80 37.48
N ARG A 295 12.76 20.94 36.80
CA ARG A 295 13.12 22.20 37.47
C ARG A 295 11.84 22.96 37.78
N VAL A 296 11.35 22.81 39.00
CA VAL A 296 10.32 23.69 39.56
C VAL A 296 10.99 25.02 39.89
N SER A 297 10.65 26.08 39.15
CA SER A 297 10.93 27.46 39.55
C SER A 297 9.91 27.90 40.60
N THR A 298 10.37 28.31 41.78
CA THR A 298 9.52 28.68 42.93
C THR A 298 9.03 30.13 42.92
N SER A 299 8.84 30.76 41.75
CA SER A 299 8.52 32.20 41.71
C SER A 299 7.07 32.60 41.48
N ASP A 300 6.12 31.71 41.14
CA ASP A 300 4.71 32.14 40.98
C ASP A 300 3.68 31.04 41.28
N LEU A 301 3.31 30.92 42.55
CA LEU A 301 2.03 30.33 42.97
C LEU A 301 1.46 31.17 44.12
N ARG A 302 0.97 32.37 43.80
CA ARG A 302 -0.02 33.06 44.63
C ARG A 302 -1.41 32.76 44.07
N GLY A 303 -2.17 31.98 44.84
CA GLY A 303 -3.62 32.00 44.77
C GLY A 303 -4.25 30.81 44.09
N TYR A 304 -4.20 29.63 44.70
CA TYR A 304 -5.34 28.72 44.78
C TYR A 304 -5.23 27.92 46.09
N GLU A 305 -6.01 28.34 47.09
CA GLU A 305 -6.29 27.50 48.25
C GLU A 305 -7.29 26.42 47.84
N CYS A 306 -6.93 25.15 48.01
CA CYS A 306 -7.93 24.12 48.30
C CYS A 306 -7.44 23.24 49.45
N ARG A 307 -8.35 22.99 50.39
CA ARG A 307 -8.10 22.54 51.75
C ARG A 307 -7.76 21.04 51.83
N LYS A 308 -6.86 20.73 52.78
CA LYS A 308 -6.34 19.44 53.33
C LYS A 308 -7.39 18.33 53.59
N PRO A 309 -7.02 17.06 53.99
CA PRO A 309 -5.69 16.51 54.34
C PRO A 309 -5.30 15.10 53.80
N VAL A 310 -3.97 14.97 53.64
CA VAL A 310 -3.03 13.84 53.86
C VAL A 310 -3.51 12.59 54.61
N ARG A 311 -3.20 11.40 54.05
CA ARG A 311 -2.70 10.15 54.70
C ARG A 311 -1.90 9.37 53.62
N SER A 312 -0.56 9.28 53.62
CA SER A 312 0.37 8.46 54.44
C SER A 312 1.14 7.44 53.57
N LEU A 313 2.41 7.77 53.28
CA LEU A 313 3.64 6.97 53.37
C LEU A 313 3.64 5.43 53.12
N ALA A 314 4.48 4.97 52.16
CA ALA A 314 5.44 3.83 52.23
C ALA A 314 6.00 3.54 50.81
N VAL A 315 7.24 3.92 50.46
CA VAL A 315 8.52 3.16 50.57
C VAL A 315 8.48 1.76 49.96
N ILE A 316 9.29 1.52 48.92
CA ILE A 316 10.39 0.53 48.86
C ILE A 316 11.20 0.75 47.56
N LEU A 317 12.47 1.07 47.73
CA LEU A 317 13.54 0.97 46.73
C LEU A 317 14.03 -0.47 46.67
N GLY A 318 14.39 -0.97 45.49
CA GLY A 318 15.03 -2.27 45.33
C GLY A 318 15.76 -2.44 44.00
N ARG A 319 17.00 -1.92 43.99
CA ARG A 319 18.21 -2.29 43.19
C ARG A 319 18.08 -2.64 41.72
#